data_AF-A0A1U8N5U9-F1
#
_entry.id   AF-A0A1U8N5U9-F1
#
_cell.length_a   1.000
_cell.length_b   1.000
_cell.length_c   1.000
_cell.angle_alpha   90.00
_cell.angle_beta   90.00
_cell.angle_gamma   90.00
#
_symmetry.space_group_name_H-M   'P 1'
#
loop_
_entity.id
_entity.type
_entity.pdbx_description
1 polymer ?
#
loop_
_entity_poly.entity_id
_entity_poly.type
_entity_poly.pdbx_seq_one_letter_code
_entity_poly.pdbx_strand_id
1 'polypeptide(L)'
;MSIVSRPFRFKDRKKGERCFLFCLFYSGRKKMIQRRRRRMVAVDKPRKILVCTVCVIALVGLLTGYVHVFPSPRASDSSDPHKLPTQHEFNYQKLSAEKKWTEEVAPPHLSKQQSSPHLPKAPVSLHKFDGASGNLDSEKLWKLPEYRDFVPCIQPSSNYTTPDKTRGYLLVRTNGDLSQMRTGICDMVAVARIINATLVVPELDKRSFWRDTSNFSDVFDEDHFINALANDVKVVKKLPKELSSGTKIVKHFKSMSSFKYYRDVIGSLWEEYRVIRAAKSDSRLTNNNLPSDIQKLRCRACYEALRFAPQIEAMGKLLVERMRSYGHFIALHLRYEKDMLAYSGCTHGLSNAEAKELETIRDETANWKVKEIDATEQRYRGQCPLTPKEVGIFLNALGFPSETPIFIAAGEIYGGVTHMADLRSRYPLLMSKENLASAAELEPFTNHSSQMAALDYIVSVESDVFIPSYSGNMAGAVEGHRRFLGHRKTISPDRRGLVHLFGQIEKGLLKEGSKLSNRIIEIHKNLQGSPRRRGGSVPGTKSMESTHSEEAFYTNPLPDCLCQRASQTVNTSIRESNRKLDRSMQKEQLLLLKVL
;
A
#
# COMPACT_ATOMS: atom_id res chain seq x y z
N MET A 1 -4.99 -85.76 38.79
CA MET A 1 -3.95 -85.93 37.74
C MET A 1 -4.58 -85.64 36.40
N SER A 2 -3.88 -84.84 35.60
CA SER A 2 -4.03 -84.69 34.14
C SER A 2 -5.22 -83.88 33.60
N ILE A 3 -4.80 -82.78 32.97
CA ILE A 3 -5.47 -81.82 32.10
C ILE A 3 -6.17 -82.52 30.94
N VAL A 4 -7.42 -82.12 30.62
CA VAL A 4 -7.88 -81.59 29.30
C VAL A 4 -9.36 -81.25 29.45
N SER A 5 -9.73 -79.97 29.27
CA SER A 5 -11.01 -79.54 28.68
C SER A 5 -10.99 -78.04 28.38
N ARG A 6 -11.24 -77.71 27.10
CA ARG A 6 -11.54 -76.35 26.57
C ARG A 6 -12.74 -75.74 27.33
N PRO A 7 -12.95 -74.39 27.44
CA PRO A 7 -13.24 -73.58 26.24
C PRO A 7 -13.12 -72.01 26.31
N PHE A 8 -13.46 -71.39 25.18
CA PHE A 8 -14.13 -70.08 24.96
C PHE A 8 -13.36 -68.72 24.86
N ARG A 9 -13.71 -68.06 23.74
CA ARG A 9 -13.58 -66.67 23.27
C ARG A 9 -13.47 -65.55 24.32
N PHE A 10 -12.69 -64.53 23.99
CA PHE A 10 -12.91 -63.15 24.45
C PHE A 10 -13.01 -62.17 23.26
N LYS A 11 -14.21 -61.59 23.11
CA LYS A 11 -14.51 -60.34 22.39
C LYS A 11 -14.80 -59.28 23.46
N ASP A 12 -14.51 -58.01 23.15
CA ASP A 12 -14.89 -56.78 23.87
C ASP A 12 -14.04 -56.26 25.06
N ARG A 13 -12.91 -55.61 24.73
CA ARG A 13 -12.36 -54.47 25.51
C ARG A 13 -12.92 -53.14 24.97
N LYS A 14 -14.15 -52.74 25.33
CA LYS A 14 -14.68 -51.38 25.05
C LYS A 14 -15.67 -50.84 26.11
N LYS A 15 -15.55 -51.24 27.38
CA LYS A 15 -16.39 -50.70 28.48
C LYS A 15 -15.65 -50.05 29.66
N GLY A 16 -14.31 -50.10 29.73
CA GLY A 16 -13.54 -49.49 30.83
C GLY A 16 -13.22 -47.99 30.68
N GLU A 17 -13.05 -47.48 29.46
CA GLU A 17 -12.54 -46.11 29.25
C GLU A 17 -13.62 -45.01 29.25
N ARG A 18 -14.90 -45.36 29.10
CA ARG A 18 -15.99 -44.37 29.08
C ARG A 18 -16.39 -43.86 30.47
N CYS A 19 -16.13 -44.60 31.55
CA CYS A 19 -16.43 -44.13 32.91
C CYS A 19 -15.41 -43.12 33.46
N PHE A 20 -14.14 -43.21 33.06
CA PHE A 20 -13.09 -42.30 33.54
C PHE A 20 -13.19 -40.89 32.94
N LEU A 21 -13.59 -40.79 31.66
CA LEU A 21 -13.74 -39.48 30.99
C LEU A 21 -14.95 -38.68 31.51
N PHE A 22 -16.02 -39.35 31.95
CA PHE A 22 -17.23 -38.67 32.44
C PHE A 22 -17.05 -38.03 33.83
N CYS A 23 -16.30 -38.68 34.73
CA CYS A 23 -16.01 -38.15 36.06
C CYS A 23 -15.09 -36.91 36.04
N LEU A 24 -14.10 -36.86 35.13
CA LEU A 24 -13.21 -35.71 34.98
C LEU A 24 -13.92 -34.47 34.41
N PHE A 25 -14.86 -34.67 33.46
CA PHE A 25 -15.66 -33.58 32.90
C PHE A 25 -16.65 -32.97 33.90
N TYR A 26 -17.25 -33.78 34.77
CA TYR A 26 -18.24 -33.31 35.75
C TYR A 26 -17.60 -32.55 36.93
N SER A 27 -16.41 -32.98 37.38
CA SER A 27 -15.65 -32.31 38.45
C SER A 27 -15.06 -30.96 38.00
N GLY A 28 -14.64 -30.85 36.73
CA GLY A 28 -14.16 -29.59 36.14
C GLY A 28 -15.24 -28.52 35.98
N ARG A 29 -16.47 -28.90 35.60
CA ARG A 29 -17.59 -27.94 35.45
C ARG A 29 -18.06 -27.34 36.77
N LYS A 30 -18.10 -28.10 37.87
CA LYS A 30 -18.47 -27.58 39.20
C LYS A 30 -17.45 -26.54 39.73
N LYS A 31 -16.15 -26.79 39.57
CA LYS A 31 -15.09 -25.84 39.98
C LYS A 31 -15.11 -24.52 39.17
N MET A 32 -15.49 -24.57 37.89
CA MET A 32 -15.57 -23.39 37.02
C MET A 32 -16.79 -22.50 37.31
N ILE A 33 -17.96 -23.10 37.61
CA ILE A 33 -19.18 -22.37 37.97
C ILE A 33 -19.04 -21.67 39.34
N GLN A 34 -18.38 -22.31 40.31
CA GLN A 34 -18.15 -21.75 41.63
C GLN A 34 -17.13 -20.59 41.62
N ARG A 35 -16.10 -20.65 40.76
CA ARG A 35 -15.18 -19.52 40.50
C ARG A 35 -15.86 -18.32 39.81
N ARG A 36 -16.79 -18.56 38.87
CA ARG A 36 -17.58 -17.49 38.22
C ARG A 36 -18.51 -16.78 39.20
N ARG A 37 -19.16 -17.52 40.11
CA ARG A 37 -20.04 -16.94 41.15
C ARG A 37 -19.26 -16.07 42.16
N ARG A 38 -18.07 -16.51 42.60
CA ARG A 38 -17.21 -15.70 43.49
C ARG A 38 -16.68 -14.42 42.83
N ARG A 39 -16.38 -14.45 41.51
CA ARG A 39 -15.97 -13.26 40.75
C ARG A 39 -17.09 -12.25 40.55
N MET A 40 -18.34 -12.67 40.31
CA MET A 40 -19.47 -11.74 40.22
C MET A 40 -19.75 -11.03 41.55
N VAL A 41 -19.73 -11.77 42.68
CA VAL A 41 -19.95 -11.19 44.01
C VAL A 41 -18.82 -10.22 44.42
N ALA A 42 -17.58 -10.47 43.96
CA ALA A 42 -16.44 -9.58 44.21
C ALA A 42 -16.46 -8.28 43.38
N VAL A 43 -17.19 -8.23 42.26
CA VAL A 43 -17.29 -7.05 41.37
C VAL A 43 -18.53 -6.19 41.70
N ASP A 44 -19.60 -6.79 42.21
CA ASP A 44 -20.83 -6.03 42.56
C ASP A 44 -20.68 -5.15 43.81
N LYS A 45 -19.91 -5.59 44.81
CA LYS A 45 -19.64 -4.79 46.03
C LYS A 45 -18.92 -3.47 45.75
N PRO A 46 -17.76 -3.44 45.04
CA PRO A 46 -17.08 -2.18 44.76
C PRO A 46 -17.88 -1.27 43.81
N ARG A 47 -18.71 -1.83 42.90
CA ARG A 47 -19.56 -1.06 42.00
C ARG A 47 -20.69 -0.33 42.71
N LYS A 48 -21.29 -0.94 43.74
CA LYS A 48 -22.32 -0.29 44.59
C LYS A 48 -21.72 0.81 45.47
N ILE A 49 -20.50 0.63 45.97
CA ILE A 49 -19.79 1.66 46.75
C ILE A 49 -19.51 2.89 45.88
N LEU A 50 -19.00 2.69 44.65
CA LEU A 50 -18.71 3.78 43.71
C LEU A 50 -19.96 4.60 43.37
N VAL A 51 -21.11 3.95 43.17
CA VAL A 51 -22.38 4.64 42.88
C VAL A 51 -22.83 5.48 44.08
N CYS A 52 -22.72 4.96 45.31
CA CYS A 52 -23.04 5.73 46.51
C CYS A 52 -22.12 6.95 46.68
N THR A 53 -20.81 6.81 46.41
CA THR A 53 -19.86 7.94 46.50
C THR A 53 -20.19 9.05 45.50
N VAL A 54 -20.55 8.70 44.27
CA VAL A 54 -20.95 9.68 43.23
C VAL A 54 -22.25 10.38 43.61
N CYS A 55 -23.25 9.67 44.17
CA CYS A 55 -24.48 10.27 44.64
C CYS A 55 -24.27 11.25 45.80
N VAL A 56 -23.35 10.95 46.73
CA VAL A 56 -23.02 11.87 47.84
C VAL A 56 -22.34 13.13 47.33
N ILE A 57 -21.42 13.02 46.38
CA ILE A 57 -20.75 14.19 45.77
C ILE A 57 -21.76 15.08 45.03
N ALA A 58 -22.71 14.48 44.30
CA ALA A 58 -23.78 15.22 43.62
C ALA A 58 -24.72 15.95 44.60
N LEU A 59 -25.06 15.33 45.73
CA LEU A 59 -25.89 15.94 46.79
C LEU A 59 -25.18 17.12 47.47
N VAL A 60 -23.87 17.02 47.72
CA VAL A 60 -23.08 18.13 48.29
C VAL A 60 -22.98 19.31 47.31
N GLY A 61 -22.83 19.05 46.01
CA GLY A 61 -22.83 20.10 44.97
C GLY A 61 -24.18 20.82 44.81
N LEU A 62 -25.30 20.10 45.01
CA LEU A 62 -26.64 20.71 44.98
C LEU A 62 -26.92 21.58 46.22
N LEU A 63 -26.34 21.24 47.38
CA LEU A 63 -26.50 22.01 48.61
C LEU A 63 -25.61 23.26 48.66
N THR A 64 -24.45 23.26 47.97
CA THR A 64 -23.58 24.45 47.88
C THR A 64 -24.01 25.44 46.81
N GLY A 65 -24.78 25.02 45.80
CA GLY A 65 -25.34 25.91 44.77
C GLY A 65 -26.55 26.74 45.20
N TYR A 66 -27.13 26.48 46.38
CA TYR A 66 -28.37 27.11 46.84
C TYR A 66 -28.18 28.36 47.72
N VAL A 67 -26.93 28.73 48.02
CA VAL A 67 -26.62 29.91 48.84
C VAL A 67 -25.77 30.85 47.99
N HIS A 68 -26.37 31.57 47.04
CA HIS A 68 -25.97 32.93 46.60
C HIS A 68 -26.99 33.44 45.57
N VAL A 69 -27.97 34.23 46.02
CA VAL A 69 -28.95 34.96 45.19
C VAL A 69 -28.90 36.45 45.54
N PHE A 70 -29.11 37.28 44.51
CA PHE A 70 -29.42 38.74 44.44
C PHE A 70 -28.28 39.69 44.01
N PRO A 71 -28.58 40.84 43.35
CA PRO A 71 -29.40 41.01 42.13
C PRO A 71 -28.77 41.97 41.08
N SER A 72 -29.31 41.94 39.86
CA SER A 72 -29.00 42.82 38.71
C SER A 72 -29.79 44.14 38.73
N PRO A 73 -29.30 45.22 38.07
CA PRO A 73 -30.14 46.32 37.60
C PRO A 73 -30.30 46.34 36.05
N ARG A 74 -31.48 46.80 35.64
CA ARG A 74 -32.03 46.95 34.26
C ARG A 74 -31.63 48.27 33.59
N ALA A 75 -31.65 48.28 32.24
CA ALA A 75 -32.24 49.25 31.30
C ALA A 75 -31.64 48.98 29.89
N SER A 76 -32.26 49.13 28.71
CA SER A 76 -33.63 49.29 28.20
C SER A 76 -33.57 49.23 26.65
N ASP A 77 -34.59 48.63 26.04
CA ASP A 77 -35.06 48.56 24.62
C ASP A 77 -34.31 49.19 23.43
N SER A 78 -34.16 48.40 22.34
CA SER A 78 -34.78 48.66 21.02
C SER A 78 -34.33 47.67 19.91
N SER A 79 -35.32 47.17 19.15
CA SER A 79 -35.36 46.68 17.75
C SER A 79 -34.69 45.36 17.31
N ASP A 80 -35.59 44.40 17.03
CA ASP A 80 -35.65 43.28 16.05
C ASP A 80 -34.48 42.29 15.80
N PRO A 81 -34.77 40.96 15.79
CA PRO A 81 -33.75 39.92 15.72
C PRO A 81 -33.55 39.36 14.30
N HIS A 82 -32.29 39.26 13.88
CA HIS A 82 -31.65 37.99 13.48
C HIS A 82 -30.36 38.29 12.71
N LYS A 83 -29.29 38.56 13.47
CA LYS A 83 -27.90 38.30 13.07
C LYS A 83 -26.99 38.48 14.29
N LEU A 84 -26.27 37.42 14.66
CA LEU A 84 -24.97 37.34 15.36
C LEU A 84 -24.80 35.87 15.84
N PRO A 85 -23.59 35.37 16.13
CA PRO A 85 -22.35 35.51 15.37
C PRO A 85 -21.52 34.22 15.26
N THR A 86 -20.57 34.27 14.34
CA THR A 86 -19.35 33.46 14.22
C THR A 86 -18.47 33.54 15.48
N GLN A 87 -18.03 32.38 16.03
CA GLN A 87 -16.62 31.96 16.15
C GLN A 87 -16.46 30.75 17.09
N HIS A 88 -15.82 29.69 16.59
CA HIS A 88 -14.54 29.24 17.14
C HIS A 88 -13.82 28.37 16.10
N GLU A 89 -13.07 29.05 15.23
CA GLU A 89 -12.04 28.45 14.38
C GLU A 89 -10.85 28.04 15.24
N PHE A 90 -10.45 26.77 15.17
CA PHE A 90 -9.13 26.35 15.59
C PHE A 90 -8.18 26.50 14.39
N ASN A 91 -7.51 27.64 14.33
CA ASN A 91 -6.41 27.91 13.42
C ASN A 91 -5.19 27.07 13.81
N TYR A 92 -4.76 26.17 12.93
CA TYR A 92 -3.36 25.72 12.90
C TYR A 92 -2.56 26.78 12.14
N GLN A 93 -1.95 27.71 12.88
CA GLN A 93 -0.91 28.57 12.33
C GLN A 93 0.35 27.75 12.09
N LYS A 94 0.71 27.66 10.82
CA LYS A 94 2.05 27.39 10.29
C LYS A 94 3.04 28.29 11.02
N LEU A 95 3.89 27.73 11.88
CA LEU A 95 5.02 28.45 12.44
C LEU A 95 6.05 28.64 11.32
N SER A 96 5.95 29.79 10.65
CA SER A 96 7.03 30.36 9.88
C SER A 96 8.05 30.94 10.86
N ALA A 97 9.11 30.19 11.14
CA ALA A 97 10.28 30.71 11.82
C ALA A 97 11.52 30.23 11.08
N GLU A 98 11.77 30.80 9.90
CA GLU A 98 13.10 30.85 9.28
C GLU A 98 13.13 31.97 8.24
N LYS A 99 13.16 33.20 8.75
CA LYS A 99 13.56 34.41 8.02
C LYS A 99 14.22 35.37 9.01
N LYS A 100 15.41 35.00 9.52
CA LYS A 100 16.38 35.94 10.07
C LYS A 100 17.71 35.24 10.38
N TRP A 101 18.59 35.09 9.38
CA TRP A 101 20.05 35.07 9.53
C TRP A 101 20.66 35.35 8.15
N THR A 102 20.55 36.60 7.70
CA THR A 102 21.38 37.17 6.63
C THR A 102 21.61 38.64 6.97
N GLU A 103 22.89 39.05 6.89
CA GLU A 103 23.55 40.32 7.26
C GLU A 103 24.44 40.15 8.51
N GLU A 104 25.75 40.40 8.49
CA GLU A 104 26.68 40.89 7.47
C GLU A 104 28.10 40.81 8.08
N VAL A 105 29.11 40.28 7.37
CA VAL A 105 30.50 40.79 7.40
C VAL A 105 31.18 40.37 6.08
N ALA A 106 31.38 41.34 5.18
CA ALA A 106 32.37 41.27 4.09
C ALA A 106 33.62 42.09 4.51
N PRO A 107 34.82 41.83 3.95
CA PRO A 107 35.38 42.76 2.94
C PRO A 107 36.41 42.11 1.97
N PRO A 108 37.06 42.86 1.04
CA PRO A 108 36.53 43.84 0.10
C PRO A 108 36.89 43.53 -1.38
N HIS A 109 36.27 44.34 -2.24
CA HIS A 109 36.21 44.38 -3.70
C HIS A 109 37.52 44.39 -4.49
N LEU A 110 37.47 43.84 -5.71
CA LEU A 110 38.10 44.46 -6.89
C LEU A 110 37.23 44.30 -8.16
N SER A 111 37.37 45.30 -9.03
CA SER A 111 36.49 45.86 -10.06
C SER A 111 36.01 45.01 -11.24
N LYS A 112 34.83 45.39 -11.73
CA LYS A 112 34.18 45.04 -13.01
C LYS A 112 35.06 45.36 -14.23
N GLN A 113 35.01 44.48 -15.24
CA GLN A 113 35.06 44.87 -16.65
C GLN A 113 34.16 43.96 -17.49
N GLN A 114 33.36 44.57 -18.36
CA GLN A 114 32.40 43.95 -19.29
C GLN A 114 33.10 43.24 -20.44
N SER A 115 32.62 42.04 -20.79
CA SER A 115 32.41 41.57 -22.16
C SER A 115 31.69 40.20 -22.15
N SER A 116 30.70 40.03 -23.03
CA SER A 116 30.09 38.74 -23.39
C SER A 116 30.88 38.13 -24.57
N PRO A 117 30.67 36.89 -25.03
CA PRO A 117 29.92 35.75 -24.50
C PRO A 117 30.85 34.54 -24.27
N HIS A 118 30.40 33.42 -23.68
CA HIS A 118 30.80 32.03 -24.03
C HIS A 118 30.33 31.04 -22.95
N LEU A 119 29.62 30.00 -23.41
CA LEU A 119 29.37 28.73 -22.73
C LEU A 119 30.60 28.24 -21.95
N PRO A 120 30.47 27.79 -20.69
CA PRO A 120 31.47 26.93 -20.09
C PRO A 120 31.21 25.47 -20.49
N LYS A 121 32.21 24.94 -21.17
CA LYS A 121 32.44 23.54 -21.50
C LYS A 121 32.45 22.64 -20.25
N ALA A 122 32.06 21.39 -20.46
CA ALA A 122 32.19 20.28 -19.53
C ALA A 122 33.61 20.14 -18.93
N PRO A 123 33.76 19.62 -17.70
CA PRO A 123 34.99 18.95 -17.26
C PRO A 123 34.88 17.45 -17.59
N VAL A 124 35.59 16.92 -18.58
CA VAL A 124 37.00 16.46 -18.56
C VAL A 124 37.19 15.07 -17.93
N SER A 125 37.61 14.15 -18.82
CA SER A 125 38.48 12.99 -18.59
C SER A 125 37.95 11.82 -17.77
N LEU A 126 37.30 10.90 -18.49
CA LEU A 126 37.19 9.48 -18.14
C LEU A 126 38.60 8.87 -18.12
N HIS A 127 39.19 8.70 -16.94
CA HIS A 127 40.38 7.88 -16.80
C HIS A 127 40.02 6.41 -17.06
N LYS A 128 40.46 5.95 -18.23
CA LYS A 128 40.45 4.56 -18.67
C LYS A 128 41.25 3.71 -17.68
N PHE A 129 40.57 2.93 -16.85
CA PHE A 129 41.18 1.74 -16.23
C PHE A 129 40.85 0.55 -17.13
N ASP A 130 41.86 0.12 -17.89
CA ASP A 130 41.88 -1.18 -18.54
C ASP A 130 41.96 -2.27 -17.45
N GLY A 131 40.98 -3.17 -17.46
CA GLY A 131 40.85 -4.27 -16.52
C GLY A 131 39.68 -5.18 -16.91
N ALA A 132 39.83 -5.85 -18.04
CA ALA A 132 38.86 -6.77 -18.62
C ALA A 132 38.60 -7.99 -17.70
N SER A 133 37.71 -7.84 -16.73
CA SER A 133 36.90 -8.94 -16.15
C SER A 133 35.61 -8.49 -15.44
N GLY A 134 35.28 -7.19 -15.42
CA GLY A 134 34.12 -6.65 -14.66
C GLY A 134 32.81 -6.49 -15.43
N ASN A 135 32.81 -6.62 -16.76
CA ASN A 135 31.66 -6.22 -17.59
C ASN A 135 30.49 -7.24 -17.60
N LEU A 136 30.73 -8.50 -17.22
CA LEU A 136 29.71 -9.57 -17.31
C LEU A 136 28.80 -9.67 -16.08
N ASP A 137 29.22 -9.12 -14.93
CA ASP A 137 28.42 -9.13 -13.70
C ASP A 137 27.58 -7.85 -13.53
N SER A 138 28.01 -6.70 -14.08
CA SER A 138 27.25 -5.45 -14.03
C SER A 138 25.95 -5.52 -14.85
N GLU A 139 25.96 -6.15 -16.04
CA GLU A 139 24.75 -6.33 -16.86
C GLU A 139 23.68 -7.19 -16.18
N LYS A 140 24.09 -8.16 -15.33
CA LYS A 140 23.14 -9.00 -14.59
C LYS A 140 22.31 -8.20 -13.58
N LEU A 141 22.84 -7.09 -13.06
CA LEU A 141 22.15 -6.22 -12.11
C LEU A 141 20.95 -5.52 -12.74
N TRP A 142 21.01 -5.24 -14.04
CA TRP A 142 19.96 -4.53 -14.78
C TRP A 142 19.03 -5.47 -15.55
N LYS A 143 19.45 -6.72 -15.75
CA LYS A 143 18.64 -7.74 -16.44
C LYS A 143 17.29 -7.96 -15.75
N LEU A 144 16.23 -7.95 -16.56
CA LEU A 144 14.87 -8.28 -16.14
C LEU A 144 14.80 -9.68 -15.50
N PRO A 145 13.96 -9.88 -14.48
CA PRO A 145 13.73 -11.21 -13.93
C PRO A 145 13.10 -12.12 -14.99
N GLU A 146 13.27 -13.43 -14.84
CA GLU A 146 12.57 -14.41 -15.68
C GLU A 146 11.06 -14.24 -15.51
N TYR A 147 10.41 -13.64 -16.51
CA TYR A 147 8.97 -13.34 -16.48
C TYR A 147 8.10 -14.49 -17.00
N ARG A 148 8.71 -15.63 -17.40
CA ARG A 148 8.05 -16.91 -17.75
C ARG A 148 6.86 -16.77 -18.71
N ASP A 149 6.96 -15.86 -19.67
CA ASP A 149 5.92 -15.56 -20.66
C ASP A 149 4.57 -15.10 -20.07
N PHE A 150 4.55 -14.56 -18.85
CA PHE A 150 3.37 -13.91 -18.31
C PHE A 150 3.12 -12.56 -18.99
N VAL A 151 1.88 -12.35 -19.44
CA VAL A 151 1.43 -11.13 -20.11
C VAL A 151 0.10 -10.65 -19.54
N PRO A 152 -0.22 -9.34 -19.64
CA PRO A 152 -1.54 -8.83 -19.31
C PRO A 152 -2.68 -9.60 -20.01
N CYS A 153 -3.67 -10.05 -19.25
CA CYS A 153 -4.83 -10.79 -19.76
C CYS A 153 -6.16 -10.31 -19.16
N ILE A 154 -6.37 -9.01 -19.31
CA ILE A 154 -7.48 -8.28 -18.67
C ILE A 154 -8.72 -8.18 -19.54
N GLN A 155 -8.73 -8.86 -20.70
CA GLN A 155 -9.88 -8.91 -21.60
C GLN A 155 -11.04 -9.68 -20.95
N PRO A 156 -12.26 -9.12 -20.97
CA PRO A 156 -13.42 -9.77 -20.38
C PRO A 156 -13.75 -11.09 -21.09
N SER A 157 -14.48 -11.97 -20.41
CA SER A 157 -14.99 -13.21 -21.03
C SER A 157 -16.04 -12.90 -22.10
N SER A 158 -16.33 -13.88 -22.96
CA SER A 158 -17.37 -13.77 -24.00
C SER A 158 -18.77 -13.48 -23.45
N ASN A 159 -19.02 -13.82 -22.18
CA ASN A 159 -20.31 -13.62 -21.52
C ASN A 159 -20.42 -12.25 -20.84
N TYR A 160 -19.36 -11.44 -20.90
CA TYR A 160 -19.36 -10.11 -20.32
C TYR A 160 -20.11 -9.15 -21.25
N THR A 161 -21.31 -8.76 -20.83
CA THR A 161 -22.13 -7.79 -21.57
C THR A 161 -21.94 -6.38 -21.05
N THR A 162 -22.11 -5.39 -21.92
CA THR A 162 -22.17 -3.98 -21.51
C THR A 162 -23.29 -3.77 -20.48
N PRO A 163 -23.11 -2.90 -19.48
CA PRO A 163 -24.17 -2.60 -18.51
C PRO A 163 -25.42 -2.02 -19.19
N ASP A 164 -26.58 -2.61 -18.89
CA ASP A 164 -27.89 -2.09 -19.28
C ASP A 164 -28.30 -0.88 -18.40
N LYS A 165 -29.60 -0.69 -18.19
CA LYS A 165 -30.16 0.32 -17.28
C LYS A 165 -29.67 0.06 -15.84
N THR A 166 -28.93 1.02 -15.28
CA THR A 166 -28.46 0.98 -13.89
C THR A 166 -29.59 1.19 -12.89
N ARG A 167 -29.46 0.61 -11.68
CA ARG A 167 -30.47 0.67 -10.61
C ARG A 167 -30.45 1.97 -9.79
N GLY A 168 -29.29 2.62 -9.69
CA GLY A 168 -29.12 3.85 -8.91
C GLY A 168 -27.72 4.42 -9.02
N TYR A 169 -27.38 5.37 -8.15
CA TYR A 169 -26.10 6.10 -8.16
C TYR A 169 -25.24 5.74 -6.94
N LEU A 170 -23.98 5.41 -7.20
CA LEU A 170 -22.98 5.19 -6.16
C LEU A 170 -22.08 6.43 -6.05
N LEU A 171 -22.20 7.14 -4.93
CA LEU A 171 -21.26 8.19 -4.54
C LEU A 171 -20.12 7.55 -3.73
N VAL A 172 -18.89 7.91 -4.07
CA VAL A 172 -17.70 7.38 -3.39
C VAL A 172 -16.92 8.54 -2.79
N ARG A 173 -16.63 8.43 -1.50
CA ARG A 173 -15.61 9.24 -0.86
C ARG A 173 -14.39 8.39 -0.58
N THR A 174 -13.25 8.77 -1.16
CA THR A 174 -12.00 8.04 -0.93
C THR A 174 -11.38 8.42 0.41
N ASN A 175 -10.39 7.64 0.83
CA ASN A 175 -9.61 7.93 2.03
C ASN A 175 -8.20 7.36 1.96
N GLY A 176 -7.28 8.00 2.68
CA GLY A 176 -5.87 7.58 2.79
C GLY A 176 -4.95 8.33 1.81
N ASP A 177 -3.72 7.81 1.67
CA ASP A 177 -2.74 8.34 0.71
C ASP A 177 -3.13 8.08 -0.76
N LEU A 178 -2.36 8.62 -1.71
CA LEU A 178 -2.58 8.43 -3.15
C LEU A 178 -2.75 6.96 -3.54
N SER A 179 -1.93 6.06 -3.00
CA SER A 179 -1.95 4.64 -3.37
C SER A 179 -3.19 3.92 -2.80
N GLN A 180 -3.61 4.29 -1.59
CA GLN A 180 -4.89 3.83 -1.02
C GLN A 180 -6.09 4.37 -1.82
N MET A 181 -6.05 5.64 -2.23
CA MET A 181 -7.10 6.21 -3.07
C MET A 181 -7.18 5.48 -4.41
N ARG A 182 -6.05 5.24 -5.09
CA ARG A 182 -6.00 4.52 -6.36
C ARG A 182 -6.65 3.14 -6.26
N THR A 183 -6.19 2.33 -5.30
CA THR A 183 -6.72 0.97 -5.11
C THR A 183 -8.20 0.97 -4.70
N GLY A 184 -8.60 1.88 -3.83
CA GLY A 184 -10.00 2.05 -3.41
C GLY A 184 -10.93 2.47 -4.55
N ILE A 185 -10.51 3.39 -5.42
CA ILE A 185 -11.27 3.79 -6.62
C ILE A 185 -11.51 2.59 -7.53
N CYS A 186 -10.47 1.79 -7.78
CA CYS A 186 -10.55 0.60 -8.63
C CYS A 186 -11.51 -0.46 -8.05
N ASP A 187 -11.48 -0.66 -6.73
CA ASP A 187 -12.45 -1.53 -6.05
C ASP A 187 -13.88 -0.98 -6.17
N MET A 188 -14.08 0.33 -6.10
CA MET A 188 -15.41 0.92 -6.23
C MET A 188 -15.97 0.85 -7.65
N VAL A 189 -15.12 0.85 -8.69
CA VAL A 189 -15.54 0.52 -10.06
C VAL A 189 -16.09 -0.90 -10.12
N ALA A 190 -15.38 -1.87 -9.53
CA ALA A 190 -15.85 -3.25 -9.45
C ALA A 190 -17.14 -3.38 -8.63
N VAL A 191 -17.24 -2.69 -7.49
CA VAL A 191 -18.47 -2.66 -6.67
C VAL A 191 -19.64 -2.07 -7.44
N ALA A 192 -19.45 -0.97 -8.17
CA ALA A 192 -20.49 -0.37 -9.02
C ALA A 192 -21.03 -1.38 -10.05
N ARG A 193 -20.15 -2.19 -10.65
CA ARG A 193 -20.55 -3.29 -11.53
C ARG A 193 -21.36 -4.37 -10.80
N ILE A 194 -20.90 -4.82 -9.62
CA ILE A 194 -21.56 -5.88 -8.83
C ILE A 194 -23.00 -5.49 -8.47
N ILE A 195 -23.22 -4.22 -8.10
CA ILE A 195 -24.54 -3.74 -7.66
C ILE A 195 -25.35 -3.06 -8.77
N ASN A 196 -24.88 -3.11 -10.02
CA ASN A 196 -25.48 -2.45 -11.19
C ASN A 196 -25.78 -0.95 -10.97
N ALA A 197 -24.78 -0.19 -10.53
CA ALA A 197 -24.87 1.26 -10.27
C ALA A 197 -24.25 2.09 -11.39
N THR A 198 -24.76 3.30 -11.56
CA THR A 198 -24.01 4.40 -12.16
C THR A 198 -23.01 4.92 -11.12
N LEU A 199 -21.71 4.88 -11.44
CA LEU A 199 -20.67 5.45 -10.59
C LEU A 199 -20.61 6.97 -10.82
N VAL A 200 -20.67 7.75 -9.75
CA VAL A 200 -20.30 9.17 -9.82
C VAL A 200 -18.81 9.29 -9.59
N VAL A 201 -18.11 10.15 -10.34
CA VAL A 201 -16.67 10.39 -10.18
C VAL A 201 -16.32 10.55 -8.69
N PRO A 202 -15.39 9.73 -8.15
CA PRO A 202 -15.10 9.73 -6.72
C PRO A 202 -14.60 11.07 -6.17
N GLU A 203 -15.07 11.42 -4.97
CA GLU A 203 -14.54 12.55 -4.21
C GLU A 203 -13.24 12.14 -3.52
N LEU A 204 -12.14 12.84 -3.84
CA LEU A 204 -10.84 12.59 -3.22
C LEU A 204 -10.79 13.01 -1.75
N ASP A 205 -9.87 12.40 -0.99
CA ASP A 205 -9.74 12.66 0.44
C ASP A 205 -9.05 13.97 0.74
N LYS A 206 -9.83 14.93 1.25
CA LYS A 206 -9.33 16.24 1.69
C LYS A 206 -9.13 16.38 3.19
N ARG A 207 -9.43 15.35 3.98
CA ARG A 207 -9.51 15.44 5.45
C ARG A 207 -8.50 14.56 6.20
N SER A 208 -7.86 13.62 5.53
CA SER A 208 -6.79 12.83 6.14
C SER A 208 -5.54 13.65 6.44
N PHE A 209 -4.55 12.98 7.05
CA PHE A 209 -3.24 13.53 7.45
C PHE A 209 -2.60 14.43 6.40
N TRP A 210 -2.73 14.09 5.11
CA TRP A 210 -2.12 14.79 3.98
C TRP A 210 -2.78 16.13 3.59
N ARG A 211 -4.00 16.40 4.07
CA ARG A 211 -4.77 17.65 3.87
C ARG A 211 -4.77 18.22 2.44
N ASP A 212 -4.72 17.35 1.43
CA ASP A 212 -4.69 17.75 0.03
C ASP A 212 -6.06 18.27 -0.43
N THR A 213 -6.09 19.40 -1.11
CA THR A 213 -7.34 20.03 -1.59
C THR A 213 -7.73 19.62 -3.01
N SER A 214 -6.89 18.81 -3.67
CA SER A 214 -7.08 18.36 -5.06
C SER A 214 -8.44 17.68 -5.28
N ASN A 215 -9.03 17.93 -6.45
CA ASN A 215 -10.18 17.21 -6.97
C ASN A 215 -9.72 16.02 -7.81
N PHE A 216 -10.67 15.19 -8.25
CA PHE A 216 -10.37 14.01 -9.08
C PHE A 216 -9.60 14.39 -10.35
N SER A 217 -10.06 15.42 -11.07
CA SER A 217 -9.44 15.93 -12.31
C SER A 217 -8.05 16.52 -12.13
N ASP A 218 -7.71 16.95 -10.92
CA ASP A 218 -6.41 17.56 -10.62
C ASP A 218 -5.33 16.47 -10.49
N VAL A 219 -5.72 15.22 -10.20
CA VAL A 219 -4.82 14.07 -9.98
C VAL A 219 -4.93 13.03 -11.10
N PHE A 220 -6.13 12.80 -11.61
CA PHE A 220 -6.44 11.75 -12.59
C PHE A 220 -7.09 12.35 -13.84
N ASP A 221 -6.87 11.70 -14.99
CA ASP A 221 -7.54 12.05 -16.24
C ASP A 221 -9.02 11.62 -16.18
N GLU A 222 -9.90 12.56 -15.83
CA GLU A 222 -11.33 12.33 -15.64
C GLU A 222 -12.03 11.83 -16.92
N ASP A 223 -11.74 12.46 -18.05
CA ASP A 223 -12.38 12.12 -19.32
C ASP A 223 -11.92 10.76 -19.83
N HIS A 224 -10.61 10.47 -19.74
CA HIS A 224 -10.10 9.14 -20.04
C HIS A 224 -10.69 8.08 -19.12
N PHE A 225 -10.81 8.35 -17.81
CA PHE A 225 -11.40 7.41 -16.83
C PHE A 225 -12.84 7.04 -17.19
N ILE A 226 -13.66 8.03 -17.58
CA ILE A 226 -15.06 7.81 -18.01
C ILE A 226 -15.10 6.99 -19.30
N ASN A 227 -14.30 7.37 -20.31
CA ASN A 227 -14.32 6.74 -21.63
C ASN A 227 -13.78 5.31 -21.59
N ALA A 228 -12.69 5.06 -20.85
CA ALA A 228 -12.09 3.74 -20.73
C ALA A 228 -13.01 2.71 -20.05
N LEU A 229 -13.93 3.17 -19.20
CA LEU A 229 -14.89 2.32 -18.48
C LEU A 229 -16.28 2.24 -19.14
N ALA A 230 -16.50 2.90 -20.27
CA ALA A 230 -17.83 3.03 -20.88
C ALA A 230 -18.54 1.69 -21.14
N ASN A 231 -17.79 0.64 -21.48
CA ASN A 231 -18.31 -0.71 -21.72
C ASN A 231 -18.43 -1.57 -20.44
N ASP A 232 -17.89 -1.10 -19.32
CA ASP A 232 -17.82 -1.83 -18.07
C ASP A 232 -18.83 -1.31 -17.03
N VAL A 233 -18.80 0.01 -16.78
CA VAL A 233 -19.61 0.72 -15.79
C VAL A 233 -19.96 2.10 -16.31
N LYS A 234 -21.23 2.50 -16.17
CA LYS A 234 -21.63 3.87 -16.48
C LYS A 234 -21.03 4.83 -15.44
N VAL A 235 -20.20 5.77 -15.87
CA VAL A 235 -19.60 6.79 -15.02
C VAL A 235 -20.15 8.18 -15.38
N VAL A 236 -20.48 9.00 -14.39
CA VAL A 236 -20.93 10.39 -14.58
C VAL A 236 -20.12 11.34 -13.71
N LYS A 237 -19.84 12.55 -14.21
CA LYS A 237 -19.04 13.57 -13.50
C LYS A 237 -19.69 14.04 -12.21
N LYS A 238 -21.00 14.24 -12.22
CA LYS A 238 -21.78 14.77 -11.09
C LYS A 238 -23.10 14.02 -10.94
N LEU A 239 -23.60 13.98 -9.72
CA LEU A 239 -24.95 13.48 -9.44
C LEU A 239 -25.98 14.39 -10.14
N PRO A 240 -27.02 13.83 -10.80
CA PRO A 240 -28.11 14.63 -11.36
C PRO A 240 -28.75 15.52 -10.31
N LYS A 241 -29.08 16.77 -10.68
CA LYS A 241 -29.55 17.80 -9.75
C LYS A 241 -30.83 17.37 -9.03
N GLU A 242 -31.69 16.65 -9.74
CA GLU A 242 -32.99 16.13 -9.28
C GLU A 242 -32.84 15.12 -8.13
N LEU A 243 -31.67 14.50 -8.00
CA LEU A 243 -31.36 13.52 -6.96
C LEU A 243 -30.56 14.12 -5.79
N SER A 244 -30.15 15.39 -5.88
CA SER A 244 -29.40 16.06 -4.81
C SER A 244 -30.20 16.20 -3.52
N SER A 245 -31.52 16.36 -3.63
CA SER A 245 -32.49 16.46 -2.54
C SER A 245 -33.21 15.13 -2.21
N GLY A 246 -32.93 14.06 -2.97
CA GLY A 246 -33.60 12.77 -2.81
C GLY A 246 -33.10 11.93 -1.63
N THR A 247 -33.78 10.81 -1.36
CA THR A 247 -33.42 9.86 -0.30
C THR A 247 -32.03 9.26 -0.58
N LYS A 248 -31.09 9.56 0.31
CA LYS A 248 -29.69 9.12 0.25
C LYS A 248 -29.32 8.37 1.51
N ILE A 249 -28.56 7.28 1.37
CA ILE A 249 -28.00 6.56 2.51
C ILE A 249 -26.48 6.59 2.49
N VAL A 250 -25.88 6.92 3.63
CA VAL A 250 -24.44 6.81 3.84
C VAL A 250 -24.14 5.44 4.44
N LYS A 251 -23.29 4.65 3.79
CA LYS A 251 -22.88 3.33 4.28
C LYS A 251 -21.38 3.25 4.48
N HIS A 252 -21.01 2.71 5.64
CA HIS A 252 -19.67 2.22 5.90
C HIS A 252 -19.61 0.75 5.47
N PHE A 253 -19.14 0.49 4.25
CA PHE A 253 -18.99 -0.88 3.78
C PHE A 253 -18.04 -1.67 4.67
N LYS A 254 -18.39 -2.93 4.94
CA LYS A 254 -17.54 -3.83 5.74
C LYS A 254 -16.20 -4.05 5.02
N SER A 255 -15.11 -4.00 5.77
CA SER A 255 -13.76 -4.23 5.23
C SER A 255 -13.64 -5.64 4.67
N MET A 256 -12.88 -5.80 3.58
CA MET A 256 -12.57 -7.08 2.93
C MET A 256 -13.82 -7.94 2.62
N SER A 257 -14.88 -7.31 2.12
CA SER A 257 -16.17 -7.97 1.90
C SER A 257 -16.21 -8.80 0.61
N SER A 258 -17.02 -9.86 0.64
CA SER A 258 -17.22 -10.79 -0.48
C SER A 258 -18.19 -10.25 -1.54
N PHE A 259 -18.20 -10.88 -2.71
CA PHE A 259 -19.17 -10.63 -3.77
C PHE A 259 -20.62 -10.69 -3.28
N LYS A 260 -20.97 -11.70 -2.47
CA LYS A 260 -22.32 -11.87 -1.92
C LYS A 260 -22.76 -10.72 -1.03
N TYR A 261 -21.85 -10.16 -0.22
CA TYR A 261 -22.16 -9.00 0.61
C TYR A 261 -22.61 -7.81 -0.25
N TYR A 262 -21.86 -7.48 -1.31
CA TYR A 262 -22.23 -6.38 -2.18
C TYR A 262 -23.53 -6.66 -2.95
N ARG A 263 -23.65 -7.84 -3.57
CA ARG A 263 -24.83 -8.21 -4.34
C ARG A 263 -26.11 -8.24 -3.49
N ASP A 264 -26.06 -8.89 -2.33
CA ASP A 264 -27.26 -9.23 -1.56
C ASP A 264 -27.57 -8.19 -0.47
N VAL A 265 -26.55 -7.56 0.14
CA VAL A 265 -26.74 -6.60 1.24
C VAL A 265 -26.69 -5.15 0.75
N ILE A 266 -25.75 -4.81 -0.13
CA ILE A 266 -25.69 -3.44 -0.67
C ILE A 266 -26.68 -3.29 -1.83
N GLY A 267 -26.83 -4.31 -2.67
CA GLY A 267 -27.77 -4.30 -3.79
C GLY A 267 -29.25 -4.28 -3.40
N SER A 268 -29.62 -4.76 -2.20
CA SER A 268 -31.00 -4.65 -1.70
C SER A 268 -31.39 -3.22 -1.31
N LEU A 269 -30.40 -2.35 -1.02
CA LEU A 269 -30.68 -0.94 -0.70
C LEU A 269 -31.30 -0.17 -1.87
N TRP A 270 -31.22 -0.68 -3.10
CA TRP A 270 -31.89 -0.09 -4.26
C TRP A 270 -33.42 -0.16 -4.19
N GLU A 271 -33.98 -0.95 -3.28
CA GLU A 271 -35.44 -1.01 -3.03
C GLU A 271 -35.97 0.27 -2.35
N GLU A 272 -35.11 0.94 -1.56
CA GLU A 272 -35.51 2.10 -0.74
C GLU A 272 -34.76 3.39 -1.15
N TYR A 273 -33.53 3.25 -1.66
CA TYR A 273 -32.64 4.38 -1.94
C TYR A 273 -32.25 4.43 -3.41
N ARG A 274 -32.27 5.63 -4.00
CA ARG A 274 -31.71 5.87 -5.34
C ARG A 274 -30.23 6.25 -5.33
N VAL A 275 -29.73 6.68 -4.17
CA VAL A 275 -28.34 7.14 -4.00
C VAL A 275 -27.73 6.48 -2.76
N ILE A 276 -26.64 5.74 -2.97
CA ILE A 276 -25.83 5.13 -1.91
C ILE A 276 -24.49 5.86 -1.88
N ARG A 277 -24.09 6.37 -0.71
CA ARG A 277 -22.77 6.98 -0.50
C ARG A 277 -21.87 6.04 0.30
N ALA A 278 -20.83 5.55 -0.34
CA ALA A 278 -19.73 4.87 0.35
C ALA A 278 -18.92 5.91 1.13
N ALA A 279 -18.90 5.77 2.46
CA ALA A 279 -18.20 6.72 3.33
C ALA A 279 -16.66 6.61 3.24
N LYS A 280 -16.16 5.46 2.79
CA LYS A 280 -14.74 5.10 2.63
C LYS A 280 -14.59 4.11 1.48
N SER A 281 -13.43 4.11 0.81
CA SER A 281 -13.14 3.22 -0.33
C SER A 281 -12.04 2.20 -0.06
N ASP A 282 -11.18 2.44 0.94
CA ASP A 282 -10.01 1.61 1.22
C ASP A 282 -10.35 0.19 1.70
N SER A 283 -9.70 -0.82 1.12
CA SER A 283 -9.74 -2.23 1.58
C SER A 283 -11.17 -2.77 1.79
N ARG A 284 -12.12 -2.42 0.90
CA ARG A 284 -13.54 -2.80 1.05
C ARG A 284 -13.89 -4.10 0.35
N LEU A 285 -13.15 -4.48 -0.69
CA LEU A 285 -13.41 -5.68 -1.47
C LEU A 285 -12.34 -6.73 -1.16
N THR A 286 -12.74 -7.99 -1.03
CA THR A 286 -11.80 -9.09 -0.79
C THR A 286 -10.78 -9.23 -1.93
N ASN A 287 -9.56 -9.69 -1.61
CA ASN A 287 -8.49 -9.86 -2.60
C ASN A 287 -8.74 -11.03 -3.55
N ASN A 288 -9.26 -12.14 -3.01
CA ASN A 288 -9.45 -13.40 -3.72
C ASN A 288 -10.93 -13.82 -3.74
N ASN A 289 -11.26 -14.84 -4.55
CA ASN A 289 -12.60 -15.45 -4.62
C ASN A 289 -13.72 -14.53 -5.14
N LEU A 290 -13.38 -13.54 -5.96
CA LEU A 290 -14.35 -12.80 -6.78
C LEU A 290 -14.48 -13.47 -8.16
N PRO A 291 -15.61 -13.28 -8.86
CA PRO A 291 -15.75 -13.75 -10.24
C PRO A 291 -14.62 -13.21 -11.14
N SER A 292 -14.15 -14.02 -12.10
CA SER A 292 -12.99 -13.67 -12.94
C SER A 292 -13.16 -12.34 -13.67
N ASP A 293 -14.32 -12.06 -14.25
CA ASP A 293 -14.55 -10.79 -14.96
C ASP A 293 -14.59 -9.57 -14.02
N ILE A 294 -14.96 -9.75 -12.75
CA ILE A 294 -14.88 -8.69 -11.76
C ILE A 294 -13.42 -8.40 -11.40
N GLN A 295 -12.58 -9.43 -11.27
CA GLN A 295 -11.15 -9.24 -11.04
C GLN A 295 -10.48 -8.57 -12.23
N LYS A 296 -10.78 -9.00 -13.46
CA LYS A 296 -10.29 -8.38 -14.68
C LYS A 296 -10.73 -6.92 -14.80
N LEU A 297 -11.96 -6.59 -14.40
CA LEU A 297 -12.41 -5.20 -14.30
C LEU A 297 -11.57 -4.39 -13.31
N ARG A 298 -11.22 -4.93 -12.15
CA ARG A 298 -10.29 -4.25 -11.20
C ARG A 298 -8.93 -3.97 -11.86
N CYS A 299 -8.43 -4.91 -12.66
CA CYS A 299 -7.18 -4.72 -13.41
C CYS A 299 -7.30 -3.59 -14.45
N ARG A 300 -8.36 -3.61 -15.29
CA ARG A 300 -8.62 -2.54 -16.28
C ARG A 300 -8.75 -1.18 -15.61
N ALA A 301 -9.53 -1.11 -14.53
CA ALA A 301 -9.70 0.10 -13.75
C ALA A 301 -8.36 0.65 -13.23
N CYS A 302 -7.48 -0.23 -12.71
CA CYS A 302 -6.23 0.18 -12.08
C CYS A 302 -5.11 0.54 -13.05
N TYR A 303 -4.93 -0.26 -14.09
CA TYR A 303 -3.77 -0.16 -14.98
C TYR A 303 -4.09 0.50 -16.33
N GLU A 304 -5.36 0.59 -16.74
CA GLU A 304 -5.76 1.23 -18.01
C GLU A 304 -6.57 2.51 -17.81
N ALA A 305 -7.61 2.49 -16.96
CA ALA A 305 -8.55 3.60 -16.82
C ALA A 305 -8.09 4.70 -15.86
N LEU A 306 -7.49 4.35 -14.71
CA LEU A 306 -7.07 5.32 -13.69
C LEU A 306 -5.65 5.87 -13.95
N ARG A 307 -5.52 6.61 -15.04
CA ARG A 307 -4.31 7.34 -15.43
C ARG A 307 -4.18 8.65 -14.67
N PHE A 308 -2.95 9.12 -14.44
CA PHE A 308 -2.77 10.45 -13.86
C PHE A 308 -3.17 11.54 -14.85
N ALA A 309 -3.47 12.73 -14.34
CA ALA A 309 -3.80 13.88 -15.15
C ALA A 309 -2.66 14.19 -16.14
N PRO A 310 -2.95 14.68 -17.37
CA PRO A 310 -1.94 14.87 -18.42
C PRO A 310 -0.71 15.69 -17.98
N GLN A 311 -0.91 16.72 -17.15
CA GLN A 311 0.18 17.55 -16.62
C GLN A 311 1.14 16.77 -15.69
N ILE A 312 0.61 15.85 -14.88
CA ILE A 312 1.40 14.99 -13.99
C ILE A 312 2.15 13.94 -14.81
N GLU A 313 1.49 13.33 -15.80
CA GLU A 313 2.13 12.38 -16.73
C GLU A 313 3.27 13.04 -17.51
N ALA A 314 3.07 14.26 -18.02
CA ALA A 314 4.11 15.01 -18.73
C ALA A 314 5.31 15.32 -17.83
N MET A 315 5.06 15.84 -16.62
CA MET A 315 6.13 16.14 -15.66
C MET A 315 6.87 14.88 -15.19
N GLY A 316 6.13 13.80 -14.90
CA GLY A 316 6.71 12.51 -14.52
C GLY A 316 7.61 11.92 -15.61
N LYS A 317 7.18 11.98 -16.88
CA LYS A 317 8.01 11.56 -18.03
C LYS A 317 9.26 12.41 -18.17
N LEU A 318 9.15 13.73 -18.00
CA LEU A 318 10.31 14.61 -18.02
C LEU A 318 11.35 14.25 -16.94
N LEU A 319 10.90 13.95 -15.71
CA LEU A 319 11.78 13.49 -14.63
C LEU A 319 12.46 12.16 -14.98
N VAL A 320 11.72 11.22 -15.58
CA VAL A 320 12.26 9.94 -16.06
C VAL A 320 13.32 10.16 -17.14
N GLU A 321 13.07 11.01 -18.13
CA GLU A 321 14.03 11.34 -19.18
C GLU A 321 15.31 11.96 -18.61
N ARG A 322 15.18 12.89 -17.65
CA ARG A 322 16.32 13.49 -16.95
C ARG A 322 17.11 12.44 -16.18
N MET A 323 16.46 11.53 -15.46
CA MET A 323 17.15 10.42 -14.79
C MET A 323 17.88 9.51 -15.78
N ARG A 324 17.23 9.14 -16.90
CA ARG A 324 17.82 8.28 -17.94
C ARG A 324 19.02 8.94 -18.62
N SER A 325 19.12 10.27 -18.61
CA SER A 325 20.32 10.97 -19.12
C SER A 325 21.59 10.68 -18.30
N TYR A 326 21.45 10.19 -17.06
CA TYR A 326 22.56 9.71 -16.22
C TYR A 326 22.83 8.21 -16.38
N GLY A 327 22.06 7.49 -17.20
CA GLY A 327 22.16 6.04 -17.42
C GLY A 327 21.03 5.23 -16.78
N HIS A 328 21.22 3.91 -16.66
CA HIS A 328 20.29 3.06 -15.92
C HIS A 328 20.25 3.50 -14.46
N PHE A 329 19.05 3.56 -13.88
CA PHE A 329 18.89 4.11 -12.53
C PHE A 329 17.99 3.26 -11.63
N ILE A 330 18.21 3.43 -10.33
CA ILE A 330 17.38 2.85 -9.28
C ILE A 330 16.37 3.90 -8.83
N ALA A 331 15.09 3.54 -8.76
CA ALA A 331 14.13 4.28 -7.94
C ALA A 331 14.10 3.64 -6.55
N LEU A 332 14.59 4.39 -5.55
CA LEU A 332 14.61 4.00 -4.15
C LEU A 332 13.43 4.65 -3.44
N HIS A 333 12.44 3.86 -3.06
CA HIS A 333 11.36 4.32 -2.21
C HIS A 333 11.82 4.27 -0.74
N LEU A 334 12.40 5.39 -0.29
CA LEU A 334 13.03 5.52 1.02
C LEU A 334 12.01 5.98 2.05
N ARG A 335 11.28 5.04 2.67
CA ARG A 335 10.25 5.33 3.68
C ARG A 335 10.86 5.64 5.06
N TYR A 336 11.75 6.62 5.12
CA TYR A 336 12.42 7.09 6.34
C TYR A 336 11.88 8.46 6.78
N GLU A 337 10.58 8.69 6.62
CA GLU A 337 9.92 9.92 7.04
C GLU A 337 9.43 9.84 8.50
N LYS A 338 9.29 11.02 9.11
CA LYS A 338 8.96 11.19 10.53
C LYS A 338 7.68 10.47 10.95
N ASP A 339 6.64 10.53 10.11
CA ASP A 339 5.35 9.90 10.37
C ASP A 339 5.46 8.37 10.43
N MET A 340 6.23 7.78 9.50
CA MET A 340 6.46 6.34 9.45
C MET A 340 7.25 5.88 10.66
N LEU A 341 8.35 6.55 11.00
CA LEU A 341 9.20 6.17 12.12
C LEU A 341 8.46 6.28 13.47
N ALA A 342 7.66 7.33 13.65
CA ALA A 342 6.79 7.47 14.81
C ALA A 342 5.75 6.34 14.88
N TYR A 343 5.08 6.06 13.76
CA TYR A 343 4.04 5.01 13.67
C TYR A 343 4.59 3.61 13.96
N SER A 344 5.73 3.24 13.37
CA SER A 344 6.35 1.93 13.58
C SER A 344 7.13 1.83 14.89
N GLY A 345 7.38 2.96 15.57
CA GLY A 345 8.19 3.05 16.77
C GLY A 345 9.65 2.64 16.56
N CYS A 346 10.18 2.86 15.36
CA CYS A 346 11.52 2.43 15.00
C CYS A 346 12.53 3.55 15.31
N THR A 347 13.44 3.29 16.24
CA THR A 347 14.39 4.28 16.75
C THR A 347 15.86 3.88 16.57
N HIS A 348 16.15 2.82 15.81
CA HIS A 348 17.51 2.36 15.56
C HIS A 348 18.31 3.42 14.81
N GLY A 349 19.50 3.75 15.32
CA GLY A 349 20.37 4.78 14.75
C GLY A 349 19.94 6.21 15.07
N LEU A 350 18.88 6.42 15.85
CA LEU A 350 18.46 7.73 16.33
C LEU A 350 19.09 8.06 17.68
N SER A 351 19.25 9.36 17.95
CA SER A 351 19.57 9.87 19.28
C SER A 351 18.40 9.73 20.24
N ASN A 352 18.68 9.84 21.55
CA ASN A 352 17.62 9.81 22.57
C ASN A 352 16.60 10.94 22.40
N ALA A 353 17.03 12.11 21.92
CA ALA A 353 16.16 13.25 21.68
C ALA A 353 15.19 12.98 20.50
N GLU A 354 15.71 12.46 19.39
CA GLU A 354 14.92 12.05 18.23
C GLU A 354 13.93 10.93 18.58
N ALA A 355 14.41 9.90 19.29
CA ALA A 355 13.56 8.81 19.76
C ALA A 355 12.40 9.32 20.63
N LYS A 356 12.68 10.30 21.51
CA LYS A 356 11.65 10.91 22.37
C LYS A 356 10.65 11.73 21.58
N GLU A 357 11.11 12.50 20.59
CA GLU A 357 10.25 13.25 19.70
C GLU A 357 9.26 12.34 18.96
N LEU A 358 9.74 11.24 18.39
CA LEU A 358 8.90 10.27 17.68
C LEU A 358 7.89 9.58 18.61
N GLU A 359 8.28 9.32 19.87
CA GLU A 359 7.36 8.82 20.90
C GLU A 359 6.25 9.83 21.20
N THR A 360 6.58 11.12 21.40
CA THR A 360 5.58 12.18 21.64
C THR A 360 4.57 12.27 20.49
N ILE A 361 5.03 12.25 19.24
CA ILE A 361 4.13 12.25 18.07
C ILE A 361 3.19 11.04 18.10
N ARG A 362 3.74 9.86 18.41
CA ARG A 362 2.94 8.64 18.49
C ARG A 362 1.88 8.74 19.57
N ASP A 363 2.20 9.29 20.74
CA ASP A 363 1.28 9.46 21.86
C ASP A 363 0.16 10.45 21.55
N GLU A 364 0.50 11.61 20.99
CA GLU A 364 -0.44 12.69 20.64
C GLU A 364 -1.38 12.32 19.48
N THR A 365 -0.99 11.38 18.62
CA THR A 365 -1.79 11.00 17.45
C THR A 365 -2.99 10.11 17.83
N ALA A 366 -4.14 10.73 18.15
CA ALA A 366 -5.30 10.07 18.74
C ALA A 366 -5.84 8.81 18.01
N ASN A 367 -5.71 8.73 16.69
CA ASN A 367 -6.22 7.62 15.88
C ASN A 367 -5.29 6.40 15.81
N TRP A 368 -4.06 6.47 16.33
CA TRP A 368 -3.15 5.32 16.40
C TRP A 368 -3.42 4.50 17.66
N LYS A 369 -3.75 3.23 17.48
CA LYS A 369 -4.21 2.36 18.59
C LYS A 369 -3.06 1.85 19.46
N VAL A 370 -1.89 1.63 18.87
CA VAL A 370 -0.71 1.09 19.55
C VAL A 370 0.23 2.24 19.83
N LYS A 371 0.52 2.48 21.11
CA LYS A 371 1.36 3.59 21.59
C LYS A 371 2.65 3.11 22.23
N GLU A 372 2.61 1.99 22.93
CA GLU A 372 3.80 1.36 23.49
C GLU A 372 4.32 0.33 22.48
N ILE A 373 5.55 0.55 22.00
CA ILE A 373 6.19 -0.28 20.97
C ILE A 373 7.62 -0.57 21.38
N ASP A 374 7.98 -1.85 21.44
CA ASP A 374 9.39 -2.26 21.56
C ASP A 374 10.08 -2.11 20.19
N ALA A 375 10.84 -1.03 20.05
CA ALA A 375 11.59 -0.70 18.84
C ALA A 375 12.57 -1.81 18.43
N THR A 376 13.17 -2.48 19.42
CA THR A 376 14.15 -3.54 19.20
C THR A 376 13.46 -4.77 18.62
N GLU A 377 12.33 -5.18 19.20
CA GLU A 377 11.55 -6.30 18.69
C GLU A 377 10.99 -6.03 17.28
N GLN A 378 10.43 -4.83 17.03
CA GLN A 378 9.94 -4.44 15.70
C GLN A 378 11.04 -4.55 14.64
N ARG A 379 12.24 -4.05 14.96
CA ARG A 379 13.41 -4.13 14.09
C ARG A 379 13.80 -5.58 13.81
N TYR A 380 13.94 -6.42 14.84
CA TYR A 380 14.30 -7.84 14.66
C TYR A 380 13.27 -8.63 13.86
N ARG A 381 12.00 -8.22 13.88
CA ARG A 381 10.93 -8.81 13.04
C ARG A 381 10.92 -8.28 11.60
N GLY A 382 11.78 -7.34 11.24
CA GLY A 382 11.80 -6.69 9.92
C GLY A 382 10.64 -5.72 9.68
N GLN A 383 10.01 -5.23 10.76
CA GLN A 383 8.86 -4.33 10.74
C GLN A 383 9.24 -2.84 10.74
N CYS A 384 10.55 -2.55 10.77
CA CYS A 384 11.09 -1.21 10.58
C CYS A 384 11.51 -0.96 9.13
N PRO A 385 11.41 0.29 8.64
CA PRO A 385 12.14 0.72 7.45
C PRO A 385 13.65 0.50 7.61
N LEU A 386 14.34 0.20 6.52
CA LEU A 386 15.80 0.30 6.51
C LEU A 386 16.22 1.77 6.62
N THR A 387 17.22 2.05 7.46
CA THR A 387 17.86 3.37 7.54
C THR A 387 18.60 3.70 6.25
N PRO A 388 18.86 4.98 5.93
CA PRO A 388 19.63 5.34 4.73
C PRO A 388 21.01 4.68 4.68
N LYS A 389 21.70 4.58 5.83
CA LYS A 389 22.97 3.83 5.98
C LYS A 389 22.84 2.35 5.59
N GLU A 390 21.84 1.67 6.13
CA GLU A 390 21.59 0.26 5.82
C GLU A 390 21.23 0.04 4.35
N VAL A 391 20.48 0.96 3.75
CA VAL A 391 20.22 0.94 2.30
C VAL A 391 21.52 1.07 1.53
N GLY A 392 22.42 1.97 1.91
CA GLY A 392 23.74 2.12 1.28
C GLY A 392 24.56 0.83 1.32
N ILE A 393 24.60 0.17 2.48
CA ILE A 393 25.27 -1.13 2.64
C ILE A 393 24.59 -2.20 1.78
N PHE A 394 23.25 -2.23 1.75
CA PHE A 394 22.48 -3.19 0.97
C PHE A 394 22.74 -3.08 -0.53
N LEU A 395 22.67 -1.86 -1.09
CA LEU A 395 22.92 -1.61 -2.51
C LEU A 395 24.35 -2.00 -2.91
N ASN A 396 25.34 -1.65 -2.08
CA ASN A 396 26.74 -2.00 -2.33
C ASN A 396 26.93 -3.53 -2.28
N ALA A 397 26.30 -4.20 -1.31
CA ALA A 397 26.37 -5.65 -1.17
C ALA A 397 25.66 -6.41 -2.32
N LEU A 398 24.64 -5.81 -2.96
CA LEU A 398 24.04 -6.33 -4.19
C LEU A 398 24.97 -6.18 -5.40
N GLY A 399 25.99 -5.33 -5.34
CA GLY A 399 26.97 -5.10 -6.40
C GLY A 399 26.76 -3.81 -7.20
N PHE A 400 25.86 -2.92 -6.79
CA PHE A 400 25.68 -1.64 -7.49
C PHE A 400 26.87 -0.71 -7.24
N PRO A 401 27.56 -0.23 -8.30
CA PRO A 401 28.73 0.64 -8.17
C PRO A 401 28.36 2.03 -7.65
N SER A 402 29.32 2.76 -7.06
CA SER A 402 29.10 4.09 -6.48
C SER A 402 28.51 5.11 -7.44
N GLU A 403 28.80 4.96 -8.74
CA GLU A 403 28.33 5.84 -9.81
C GLU A 403 26.87 5.55 -10.21
N THR A 404 26.19 4.61 -9.55
CA THR A 404 24.79 4.29 -9.84
C THR A 404 23.89 5.50 -9.58
N PRO A 405 23.16 6.01 -10.59
CA PRO A 405 22.15 7.04 -10.37
C PRO A 405 20.97 6.49 -9.56
N ILE A 406 20.55 7.23 -8.53
CA ILE A 406 19.45 6.82 -7.66
C ILE A 406 18.45 7.98 -7.55
N PHE A 407 17.21 7.71 -7.95
CA PHE A 407 16.08 8.58 -7.68
C PHE A 407 15.48 8.25 -6.30
N ILE A 408 15.41 9.23 -5.40
CA ILE A 408 14.78 9.11 -4.08
C ILE A 408 13.29 9.42 -4.20
N ALA A 409 12.47 8.37 -4.18
CA ALA A 409 11.01 8.47 -4.11
C ALA A 409 10.57 8.51 -2.64
N ALA A 410 10.53 9.70 -2.05
CA ALA A 410 10.14 9.88 -0.66
C ALA A 410 9.57 11.28 -0.38
N GLY A 411 8.90 11.42 0.76
CA GLY A 411 8.69 12.71 1.39
C GLY A 411 9.97 13.24 2.07
N GLU A 412 9.79 14.12 3.04
CA GLU A 412 10.90 14.65 3.84
C GLU A 412 11.56 13.52 4.67
N ILE A 413 12.84 13.27 4.40
CA ILE A 413 13.63 12.28 5.12
C ILE A 413 13.94 12.81 6.52
N TYR A 414 13.61 12.02 7.55
CA TYR A 414 13.84 12.40 8.94
C TYR A 414 15.34 12.62 9.21
N GLY A 415 15.67 13.72 9.89
CA GLY A 415 17.03 14.23 10.14
C GLY A 415 17.83 14.65 8.89
N GLY A 416 17.18 14.71 7.72
CA GLY A 416 17.68 15.36 6.51
C GLY A 416 19.09 14.92 6.10
N VAL A 417 19.98 15.91 5.92
CA VAL A 417 21.35 15.71 5.42
C VAL A 417 22.16 14.80 6.35
N THR A 418 21.96 14.88 7.67
CA THR A 418 22.71 14.10 8.65
C THR A 418 22.47 12.60 8.49
N HIS A 419 21.20 12.17 8.44
CA HIS A 419 20.87 10.75 8.26
C HIS A 419 21.11 10.26 6.83
N MET A 420 21.11 11.15 5.85
CA MET A 420 21.42 10.82 4.45
C MET A 420 22.93 10.73 4.15
N ALA A 421 23.80 11.18 5.06
CA ALA A 421 25.24 11.34 4.80
C ALA A 421 25.93 10.05 4.36
N ASP A 422 25.64 8.91 5.00
CA ASP A 422 26.25 7.61 4.66
C ASP A 422 25.78 7.09 3.29
N LEU A 423 24.48 7.25 2.98
CA LEU A 423 23.96 6.88 1.67
C LEU A 423 24.58 7.75 0.57
N ARG A 424 24.70 9.06 0.82
CA ARG A 424 25.26 10.02 -0.14
C ARG A 424 26.76 9.84 -0.37
N SER A 425 27.52 9.44 0.65
CA SER A 425 28.95 9.17 0.49
C SER A 425 29.22 7.92 -0.35
N ARG A 426 28.32 6.91 -0.29
CA ARG A 426 28.40 5.69 -1.11
C ARG A 426 27.88 5.89 -2.53
N TYR A 427 26.82 6.67 -2.67
CA TYR A 427 26.18 6.97 -3.95
C TYR A 427 26.05 8.49 -4.12
N PRO A 428 27.00 9.16 -4.82
CA PRO A 428 26.95 10.62 -4.95
C PRO A 428 25.83 11.13 -5.85
N LEU A 429 25.35 10.32 -6.80
CA LEU A 429 24.29 10.65 -7.76
C LEU A 429 22.88 10.39 -7.20
N LEU A 430 22.61 10.88 -5.99
CA LEU A 430 21.27 10.89 -5.42
C LEU A 430 20.49 12.09 -5.96
N MET A 431 19.39 11.79 -6.64
CA MET A 431 18.49 12.77 -7.23
C MET A 431 17.12 12.67 -6.57
N SER A 432 16.49 13.80 -6.31
CA SER A 432 15.05 13.87 -6.00
C SER A 432 14.33 14.65 -7.10
N LYS A 433 12.99 14.64 -7.08
CA LYS A 433 12.19 15.48 -7.98
C LYS A 433 12.60 16.95 -7.87
N GLU A 434 12.88 17.44 -6.67
CA GLU A 434 13.35 18.81 -6.38
C GLU A 434 14.76 19.11 -6.92
N ASN A 435 15.60 18.10 -7.13
CA ASN A 435 16.92 18.28 -7.74
C ASN A 435 16.87 18.18 -9.27
N LEU A 436 15.95 17.40 -9.82
CA LEU A 436 15.82 17.18 -11.26
C LEU A 436 15.00 18.25 -11.96
N ALA A 437 14.12 18.92 -11.24
CA ALA A 437 13.25 19.95 -11.79
C ALA A 437 13.56 21.32 -11.19
N SER A 438 13.41 22.35 -12.02
CA SER A 438 13.48 23.72 -11.53
C SER A 438 12.31 24.01 -10.60
N ALA A 439 12.49 24.97 -9.68
CA ALA A 439 11.42 25.40 -8.78
C ALA A 439 10.15 25.83 -9.55
N ALA A 440 10.31 26.46 -10.72
CA ALA A 440 9.20 26.88 -11.57
C ALA A 440 8.44 25.70 -12.21
N GLU A 441 9.13 24.62 -12.60
CA GLU A 441 8.50 23.42 -13.13
C GLU A 441 7.71 22.66 -12.07
N LEU A 442 8.16 22.69 -10.81
CA LEU A 442 7.50 21.99 -9.69
C LEU A 442 6.44 22.80 -8.95
N GLU A 443 6.46 24.12 -9.08
CA GLU A 443 5.54 25.02 -8.38
C GLU A 443 4.07 24.56 -8.48
N PRO A 444 3.54 24.14 -9.66
CA PRO A 444 2.15 23.71 -9.79
C PRO A 444 1.76 22.50 -8.94
N PHE A 445 2.75 21.68 -8.54
CA PHE A 445 2.52 20.43 -7.82
C PHE A 445 2.82 20.53 -6.32
N THR A 446 3.66 21.51 -5.91
CA THR A 446 4.30 21.54 -4.58
C THR A 446 3.30 21.61 -3.42
N ASN A 447 2.14 22.26 -3.62
CA ASN A 447 1.09 22.36 -2.60
C ASN A 447 0.09 21.19 -2.62
N HIS A 448 0.32 20.18 -3.46
CA HIS A 448 -0.56 19.05 -3.69
C HIS A 448 0.19 17.74 -3.46
N SER A 449 0.14 17.23 -2.22
CA SER A 449 0.88 16.03 -1.81
C SER A 449 0.57 14.80 -2.65
N SER A 450 -0.67 14.65 -3.12
CA SER A 450 -1.09 13.56 -4.03
C SER A 450 -0.45 13.69 -5.41
N GLN A 451 -0.25 14.91 -5.91
CA GLN A 451 0.40 15.13 -7.20
C GLN A 451 1.91 14.91 -7.09
N MET A 452 2.56 15.37 -6.01
CA MET A 452 3.97 15.09 -5.73
C MET A 452 4.24 13.58 -5.60
N ALA A 453 3.38 12.85 -4.88
CA ALA A 453 3.46 11.40 -4.78
C ALA A 453 3.20 10.69 -6.11
N ALA A 454 2.40 11.28 -7.01
CA ALA A 454 2.16 10.74 -8.35
C ALA A 454 3.43 10.83 -9.22
N LEU A 455 4.21 11.92 -9.11
CA LEU A 455 5.51 12.03 -9.79
C LEU A 455 6.47 10.93 -9.31
N ASP A 456 6.58 10.73 -7.99
CA ASP A 456 7.41 9.66 -7.43
C ASP A 456 6.94 8.27 -7.89
N TYR A 457 5.62 8.07 -7.99
CA TYR A 457 5.04 6.82 -8.50
C TYR A 457 5.42 6.56 -9.96
N ILE A 458 5.31 7.56 -10.84
CA ILE A 458 5.66 7.44 -12.26
C ILE A 458 7.14 7.06 -12.42
N VAL A 459 8.04 7.81 -11.78
CA VAL A 459 9.48 7.55 -11.85
C VAL A 459 9.81 6.16 -11.30
N SER A 460 9.15 5.73 -10.23
CA SER A 460 9.35 4.40 -9.63
C SER A 460 8.85 3.25 -10.51
N VAL A 461 7.77 3.45 -11.27
CA VAL A 461 7.28 2.44 -12.23
C VAL A 461 8.18 2.36 -13.45
N GLU A 462 8.74 3.50 -13.89
CA GLU A 462 9.56 3.62 -15.10
C GLU A 462 11.06 3.33 -14.93
N SER A 463 11.55 3.24 -13.69
CA SER A 463 12.95 2.93 -13.41
C SER A 463 13.37 1.53 -13.85
N ASP A 464 14.67 1.33 -14.09
CA ASP A 464 15.24 0.02 -14.42
C ASP A 464 15.12 -0.94 -13.23
N VAL A 465 15.42 -0.44 -12.02
CA VAL A 465 15.27 -1.19 -10.77
C VAL A 465 14.45 -0.36 -9.78
N PHE A 466 13.50 -1.01 -9.11
CA PHE A 466 12.76 -0.43 -7.98
C PHE A 466 13.12 -1.13 -6.68
N ILE A 467 13.42 -0.38 -5.63
CA ILE A 467 13.79 -0.90 -4.32
C ILE A 467 13.04 -0.11 -3.23
N PRO A 468 12.12 -0.72 -2.49
CA PRO A 468 11.49 -0.06 -1.34
C PRO A 468 12.23 -0.37 -0.03
N SER A 469 12.61 0.65 0.74
CA SER A 469 13.20 0.45 2.07
C SER A 469 12.20 -0.09 3.10
N TYR A 470 10.90 0.04 2.82
CA TYR A 470 9.80 -0.46 3.63
C TYR A 470 8.62 -0.92 2.77
N SER A 471 7.89 -1.92 3.25
CA SER A 471 6.65 -2.37 2.62
C SER A 471 5.52 -1.45 3.03
N GLY A 472 4.80 -0.88 2.07
CA GLY A 472 3.67 0.02 2.34
C GLY A 472 2.78 0.15 1.12
N ASN A 473 1.80 1.05 1.18
CA ASN A 473 0.82 1.22 0.12
C ASN A 473 1.47 1.57 -1.22
N MET A 474 2.37 2.56 -1.24
CA MET A 474 3.08 2.98 -2.45
C MET A 474 4.01 1.90 -2.98
N ALA A 475 4.83 1.30 -2.10
CA ALA A 475 5.69 0.19 -2.49
C ALA A 475 4.86 -0.92 -3.16
N GLY A 476 3.79 -1.41 -2.51
CA GLY A 476 2.92 -2.44 -3.07
C GLY A 476 2.28 -2.05 -4.40
N ALA A 477 1.76 -0.82 -4.51
CA ALA A 477 1.14 -0.33 -5.73
C ALA A 477 2.13 -0.21 -6.90
N VAL A 478 3.39 0.18 -6.65
CA VAL A 478 4.45 0.21 -7.66
C VAL A 478 4.88 -1.22 -8.02
N GLU A 479 5.08 -2.10 -7.04
CA GLU A 479 5.45 -3.50 -7.27
C GLU A 479 4.44 -4.20 -8.19
N GLY A 480 3.14 -4.06 -7.91
CA GLY A 480 2.11 -4.68 -8.72
C GLY A 480 1.99 -4.09 -10.13
N HIS A 481 2.17 -2.78 -10.28
CA HIS A 481 2.17 -2.15 -11.60
C HIS A 481 3.39 -2.58 -12.42
N ARG A 482 4.58 -2.65 -11.81
CA ARG A 482 5.79 -3.19 -12.43
C ARG A 482 5.63 -4.66 -12.84
N ARG A 483 4.93 -5.48 -12.05
CA ARG A 483 4.53 -6.85 -12.42
C ARG A 483 3.62 -6.86 -13.64
N PHE A 484 2.60 -6.00 -13.65
CA PHE A 484 1.66 -5.87 -14.76
C PHE A 484 2.35 -5.48 -16.08
N LEU A 485 3.32 -4.56 -16.04
CA LEU A 485 4.09 -4.10 -17.20
C LEU A 485 5.22 -5.05 -17.64
N GLY A 486 5.03 -6.37 -17.48
CA GLY A 486 6.00 -7.38 -17.92
C GLY A 486 7.08 -7.70 -16.89
N HIS A 487 6.73 -7.67 -15.60
CA HIS A 487 7.65 -8.01 -14.51
C HIS A 487 8.96 -7.21 -14.52
N ARG A 488 8.85 -5.88 -14.59
CA ARG A 488 10.01 -4.99 -14.42
C ARG A 488 10.72 -5.27 -13.10
N LYS A 489 12.05 -5.12 -13.06
CA LYS A 489 12.88 -5.56 -11.93
C LYS A 489 12.56 -4.81 -10.65
N THR A 490 12.23 -5.55 -9.60
CA THR A 490 11.92 -5.00 -8.27
C THR A 490 12.67 -5.83 -7.24
N ILE A 491 13.59 -5.24 -6.50
CA ILE A 491 14.32 -5.94 -5.44
C ILE A 491 13.64 -5.63 -4.11
N SER A 492 12.82 -6.55 -3.61
CA SER A 492 12.12 -6.41 -2.33
C SER A 492 13.06 -6.84 -1.19
N PRO A 493 13.46 -5.96 -0.26
CA PRO A 493 14.42 -6.35 0.78
C PRO A 493 13.84 -7.37 1.77
N ASP A 494 14.54 -8.47 2.03
CA ASP A 494 14.32 -9.33 3.21
C ASP A 494 14.85 -8.59 4.44
N ARG A 495 14.07 -7.62 4.92
CA ARG A 495 14.46 -6.76 6.05
C ARG A 495 14.80 -7.55 7.30
N ARG A 496 14.14 -8.69 7.54
CA ARG A 496 14.44 -9.55 8.70
C ARG A 496 15.85 -10.14 8.58
N GLY A 497 16.18 -10.70 7.41
CA GLY A 497 17.51 -11.22 7.11
C GLY A 497 18.57 -10.12 7.14
N LEU A 498 18.28 -8.96 6.54
CA LEU A 498 19.19 -7.82 6.48
C LEU A 498 19.51 -7.25 7.88
N VAL A 499 18.52 -7.00 8.73
CA VAL A 499 18.73 -6.52 10.10
C VAL A 499 19.64 -7.46 10.88
N HIS A 500 19.48 -8.78 10.72
CA HIS A 500 20.35 -9.75 11.37
C HIS A 500 21.80 -9.66 10.87
N LEU A 501 22.01 -9.48 9.56
CA LEU A 501 23.35 -9.30 8.97
C LEU A 501 23.99 -7.97 9.39
N PHE A 502 23.24 -6.87 9.38
CA PHE A 502 23.73 -5.57 9.83
C PHE A 502 24.07 -5.56 11.31
N GLY A 503 23.27 -6.25 12.14
CA GLY A 503 23.61 -6.46 13.56
C GLY A 503 24.91 -7.25 13.77
N GLN A 504 25.29 -8.16 12.85
CA GLN A 504 26.60 -8.81 12.90
C GLN A 504 27.73 -7.84 12.53
N ILE A 505 27.48 -6.91 11.61
CA ILE A 505 28.44 -5.86 11.23
C ILE A 505 28.68 -4.90 12.39
N GLU A 506 27.61 -4.42 13.03
CA GLU A 506 27.68 -3.53 14.19
C GLU A 506 28.46 -4.16 15.36
N LYS A 507 28.35 -5.48 15.55
CA LYS A 507 29.11 -6.24 16.56
C LYS A 507 30.54 -6.61 16.14
N GLY A 508 30.97 -6.26 14.92
CA GLY A 508 32.28 -6.62 14.37
C GLY A 508 32.44 -8.11 14.00
N LEU A 509 31.35 -8.89 14.02
CA LEU A 509 31.34 -10.33 13.69
C LEU A 509 31.32 -10.58 12.17
N LEU A 510 30.93 -9.58 11.39
CA LEU A 510 30.91 -9.59 9.94
C LEU A 510 31.47 -8.26 9.44
N LYS A 511 32.20 -8.27 8.32
CA LYS A 511 32.66 -7.05 7.65
C LYS A 511 31.93 -6.90 6.32
N GLU A 512 31.79 -5.66 5.86
CA GLU A 512 31.40 -5.40 4.47
C GLU A 512 32.42 -6.04 3.51
N GLY A 513 31.93 -6.63 2.42
CA GLY A 513 32.75 -7.36 1.45
C GLY A 513 32.06 -8.62 0.94
N SER A 514 32.82 -9.48 0.26
CA SER A 514 32.29 -10.64 -0.48
C SER A 514 31.41 -11.58 0.34
N LYS A 515 31.75 -11.82 1.61
CA LYS A 515 30.95 -12.69 2.50
C LYS A 515 29.56 -12.12 2.78
N LEU A 516 29.46 -10.81 2.98
CA LEU A 516 28.18 -10.12 3.16
C LEU A 516 27.40 -10.13 1.84
N SER A 517 28.05 -9.76 0.74
CA SER A 517 27.45 -9.73 -0.60
C SER A 517 26.86 -11.08 -0.98
N ASN A 518 27.61 -12.18 -0.82
CA ASN A 518 27.12 -13.52 -1.13
C ASN A 518 25.88 -13.91 -0.32
N ARG A 519 25.84 -13.56 0.98
CA ARG A 519 24.67 -13.82 1.83
C ARG A 519 23.46 -12.99 1.40
N ILE A 520 23.67 -11.71 1.11
CA ILE A 520 22.61 -10.79 0.67
C ILE A 520 22.06 -11.23 -0.70
N ILE A 521 22.92 -11.53 -1.67
CA ILE A 521 22.52 -12.02 -2.99
C ILE A 521 21.71 -13.32 -2.84
N GLU A 522 22.16 -14.25 -1.99
CA GLU A 522 21.49 -15.54 -1.79
C GLU A 522 20.07 -15.38 -1.21
N ILE A 523 19.88 -14.56 -0.17
CA ILE A 523 18.55 -14.37 0.43
C ILE A 523 17.61 -13.57 -0.48
N HIS A 524 18.13 -12.78 -1.44
CA HIS A 524 17.33 -11.97 -2.37
C HIS A 524 17.15 -12.60 -3.76
N LYS A 525 17.71 -13.79 -4.04
CA LYS A 525 17.66 -14.40 -5.38
C LYS A 525 16.24 -14.57 -5.94
N ASN A 526 15.26 -14.80 -5.07
CA ASN A 526 13.84 -14.97 -5.43
C ASN A 526 12.97 -13.73 -5.14
N LEU A 527 13.59 -12.61 -4.75
CA LEU A 527 12.91 -11.37 -4.37
C LEU A 527 13.15 -10.25 -5.40
N GLN A 528 13.29 -10.63 -6.69
CA GLN A 528 13.62 -9.72 -7.80
C GLN A 528 12.45 -9.37 -8.74
N GLY A 529 11.20 -9.59 -8.30
CA GLY A 529 10.00 -9.23 -9.06
C GLY A 529 9.48 -10.31 -10.03
N SER A 530 10.09 -11.50 -10.03
CA SER A 530 9.64 -12.62 -10.85
C SER A 530 8.17 -13.01 -10.58
N PRO A 531 7.48 -13.62 -11.56
CA PRO A 531 6.11 -14.08 -11.39
C PRO A 531 6.02 -15.10 -10.26
N ARG A 532 5.10 -14.85 -9.33
CA ARG A 532 4.76 -15.78 -8.25
C ARG A 532 3.27 -15.67 -7.94
N ARG A 533 2.69 -16.76 -7.46
CA ARG A 533 1.30 -16.74 -6.98
C ARG A 533 1.17 -15.74 -5.82
N ARG A 534 0.05 -15.02 -5.82
CA ARG A 534 -0.33 -14.16 -4.70
C ARG A 534 -0.46 -14.99 -3.42
N GLY A 535 0.08 -14.48 -2.33
CA GLY A 535 0.03 -15.11 -1.02
C GLY A 535 -1.42 -15.25 -0.54
N GLY A 536 -1.84 -16.50 -0.29
CA GLY A 536 -3.15 -16.78 0.29
C GLY A 536 -3.18 -16.57 1.80
N SER A 537 -4.36 -16.77 2.39
CA SER A 537 -4.58 -16.76 3.83
C SER A 537 -3.65 -17.76 4.55
N VAL A 538 -3.13 -17.40 5.73
CA VAL A 538 -2.33 -18.32 6.56
C VAL A 538 -3.18 -19.53 7.01
N PRO A 539 -2.74 -20.79 6.78
CA PRO A 539 -3.48 -21.97 7.19
C PRO A 539 -3.83 -21.96 8.69
N GLY A 540 -5.10 -22.21 9.03
CA GLY A 540 -5.58 -22.29 10.43
C GLY A 540 -6.08 -20.98 11.06
N THR A 541 -6.04 -19.86 10.33
CA THR A 541 -6.67 -18.59 10.78
C THR A 541 -8.18 -18.58 10.53
N LYS A 542 -8.96 -17.97 11.43
CA LYS A 542 -10.42 -17.83 11.28
C LYS A 542 -10.74 -16.94 10.07
N SER A 543 -11.87 -17.15 9.38
CA SER A 543 -12.17 -16.55 8.07
C SER A 543 -11.98 -15.03 7.95
N MET A 544 -12.23 -14.26 9.02
CA MET A 544 -12.05 -12.80 8.99
C MET A 544 -10.58 -12.40 9.13
N GLU A 545 -9.83 -13.03 10.05
CA GLU A 545 -8.38 -12.82 10.21
C GLU A 545 -7.60 -13.39 9.02
N SER A 546 -8.09 -14.48 8.44
CA SER A 546 -7.49 -15.12 7.27
C SER A 546 -7.45 -14.16 6.08
N THR A 547 -8.58 -13.48 5.80
CA THR A 547 -8.69 -12.52 4.69
C THR A 547 -7.78 -11.30 4.88
N HIS A 548 -7.53 -10.88 6.13
CA HIS A 548 -6.61 -9.79 6.45
C HIS A 548 -5.11 -10.18 6.33
N SER A 549 -4.81 -11.48 6.35
CA SER A 549 -3.44 -11.99 6.15
C SER A 549 -3.09 -12.22 4.68
N GLU A 550 -4.05 -12.09 3.77
CA GLU A 550 -3.83 -12.26 2.33
C GLU A 550 -2.99 -11.13 1.77
N GLU A 551 -2.12 -11.48 0.82
CA GLU A 551 -1.43 -10.47 0.04
C GLU A 551 -2.44 -9.65 -0.76
N ALA A 552 -2.23 -8.32 -0.79
CA ALA A 552 -3.12 -7.40 -1.48
C ALA A 552 -3.15 -7.66 -3.00
N PHE A 553 -4.35 -7.60 -3.58
CA PHE A 553 -4.59 -7.83 -5.00
C PHE A 553 -3.70 -6.94 -5.90
N TYR A 554 -3.64 -5.63 -5.60
CA TYR A 554 -2.88 -4.68 -6.41
C TYR A 554 -1.37 -4.72 -6.16
N THR A 555 -0.89 -5.44 -5.14
CA THR A 555 0.55 -5.70 -4.93
C THR A 555 1.02 -6.88 -5.77
N ASN A 556 0.18 -7.91 -5.91
CA ASN A 556 0.45 -9.03 -6.79
C ASN A 556 -0.80 -9.37 -7.64
N PRO A 557 -0.87 -8.85 -8.88
CA PRO A 557 -2.06 -9.01 -9.71
C PRO A 557 -2.22 -10.41 -10.33
N LEU A 558 -1.25 -11.33 -10.15
CA LEU A 558 -1.35 -12.72 -10.61
C LEU A 558 -2.26 -13.54 -9.66
N PRO A 559 -3.21 -14.35 -10.16
CA PRO A 559 -3.41 -14.77 -11.56
C PRO A 559 -4.43 -13.96 -12.37
N ASP A 560 -5.04 -12.93 -11.79
CA ASP A 560 -6.25 -12.34 -12.38
C ASP A 560 -5.98 -11.33 -13.50
N CYS A 561 -4.88 -10.57 -13.41
CA CYS A 561 -4.51 -9.60 -14.45
C CYS A 561 -3.45 -10.14 -15.42
N LEU A 562 -2.82 -11.27 -15.10
CA LEU A 562 -1.66 -11.81 -15.81
C LEU A 562 -1.87 -13.29 -16.12
N CYS A 563 -1.61 -13.69 -17.36
CA CYS A 563 -1.75 -15.06 -17.84
C CYS A 563 -0.46 -15.50 -18.51
N GLN A 564 -0.13 -16.77 -18.38
CA GLN A 564 0.97 -17.35 -19.13
C GLN A 564 0.55 -17.48 -20.59
N ARG A 565 1.36 -16.96 -21.52
CA ARG A 565 1.16 -17.17 -22.95
C ARG A 565 1.23 -18.67 -23.20
N ALA A 566 0.17 -19.24 -23.79
CA ALA A 566 0.24 -20.65 -24.18
C ALA A 566 1.41 -20.79 -25.17
N SER A 567 2.41 -21.62 -24.83
CA SER A 567 3.42 -22.00 -25.81
C SER A 567 2.67 -22.60 -27.00
N GLN A 568 2.87 -22.05 -28.20
CA GLN A 568 2.28 -22.58 -29.44
C GLN A 568 2.85 -23.97 -29.83
N THR A 569 3.31 -24.77 -28.87
CA THR A 569 3.93 -26.08 -29.09
C THR A 569 2.92 -27.22 -29.25
N VAL A 570 1.62 -26.96 -29.14
CA VAL A 570 0.58 -27.99 -29.37
C VAL A 570 0.11 -28.01 -30.83
N ASN A 571 0.33 -26.95 -31.60
CA ASN A 571 -0.12 -26.92 -33.00
C ASN A 571 0.92 -27.39 -34.01
N THR A 572 2.21 -27.49 -33.66
CA THR A 572 3.22 -28.03 -34.58
C THR A 572 3.16 -29.55 -34.69
N SER A 573 2.92 -30.29 -33.60
CA SER A 573 2.79 -31.75 -33.70
C SER A 573 1.51 -32.19 -34.42
N ILE A 574 0.42 -31.43 -34.29
CA ILE A 574 -0.84 -31.68 -35.04
C ILE A 574 -0.65 -31.32 -36.52
N ARG A 575 0.05 -30.22 -36.86
CA ARG A 575 0.36 -29.87 -38.26
C ARG A 575 1.32 -30.88 -38.91
N GLU A 576 2.29 -31.41 -38.17
CA GLU A 576 3.21 -32.45 -38.65
C GLU A 576 2.54 -33.82 -38.77
N SER A 577 1.66 -34.17 -37.83
CA SER A 577 0.85 -35.40 -37.88
C SER A 577 -0.14 -35.36 -39.05
N ASN A 578 -0.80 -34.22 -39.27
CA ASN A 578 -1.70 -34.04 -40.41
C ASN A 578 -0.93 -34.02 -41.74
N ARG A 579 0.28 -33.42 -41.82
CA ARG A 579 1.14 -33.52 -43.02
C ARG A 579 1.66 -34.94 -43.28
N LYS A 580 1.87 -35.76 -42.24
CA LYS A 580 2.22 -37.18 -42.40
C LYS A 580 1.05 -38.02 -42.86
N LEU A 581 -0.16 -37.76 -42.36
CA LEU A 581 -1.39 -38.44 -42.79
C LEU A 581 -1.71 -38.16 -44.27
N ASP A 582 -1.57 -36.89 -44.69
CA ASP A 582 -1.85 -36.45 -46.06
C ASP A 582 -0.87 -37.07 -47.07
N ARG A 583 0.42 -37.20 -46.70
CA ARG A 583 1.43 -37.91 -47.51
C ARG A 583 1.23 -39.43 -47.55
N SER A 584 0.61 -40.02 -46.52
CA SER A 584 0.25 -41.44 -46.49
C SER A 584 -0.92 -41.73 -47.43
N MET A 585 -1.96 -40.90 -47.36
CA MET A 585 -3.13 -40.98 -48.25
C MET A 585 -2.77 -40.80 -49.73
N GLN A 586 -1.89 -39.83 -50.05
CA GLN A 586 -1.41 -39.64 -51.43
C GLN A 586 -0.58 -40.82 -51.94
N LYS A 587 0.16 -41.52 -51.07
CA LYS A 587 0.88 -42.74 -51.45
C LYS A 587 -0.06 -43.92 -51.71
N GLU A 588 -1.11 -44.08 -50.91
CA GLU A 588 -2.13 -45.12 -51.16
C GLU A 588 -2.92 -44.86 -52.44
N GLN A 589 -3.32 -43.62 -52.72
CA GLN A 589 -3.97 -43.28 -53.99
C GLN A 589 -3.07 -43.51 -55.20
N LEU A 590 -1.76 -43.21 -55.10
CA LEU A 590 -0.80 -43.46 -56.18
C LEU A 590 -0.49 -44.95 -56.38
N LEU A 591 -0.64 -45.79 -55.35
CA LEU A 591 -0.55 -47.24 -55.46
C LEU A 591 -1.81 -47.84 -56.10
N LEU A 592 -3.00 -47.33 -55.76
CA LEU A 592 -4.27 -47.75 -56.36
C LEU A 592 -4.35 -47.40 -57.86
N LEU A 593 -3.80 -46.27 -58.28
CA LEU A 593 -3.71 -45.88 -59.70
C LEU A 593 -2.67 -46.66 -60.52
N LYS A 594 -1.83 -47.49 -59.90
CA LYS A 594 -0.86 -48.37 -60.58
C LYS A 594 -1.34 -49.82 -60.72
N VAL A 595 -2.49 -50.15 -60.14
CA VAL A 595 -3.10 -51.49 -60.17
C VAL A 595 -4.37 -51.53 -61.04
N LEU A 596 -4.81 -50.36 -61.53
CA LEU A 596 -5.72 -50.21 -62.68
C LEU A 596 -4.88 -49.91 -63.93
#